data_AF-A0A9P0KFX9-F1
#
_entry.id   AF-A0A9P0KFX9-F1
#
_cell.length_a   1.000
_cell.length_b   1.000
_cell.length_c   1.000
_cell.angle_alpha   90.00
_cell.angle_beta   90.00
_cell.angle_gamma   90.00
#
_symmetry.space_group_name_H-M   'P 1'
#
loop_
_entity.id
_entity.type
_entity.pdbx_description
1 polymer ?
#
loop_
_entity_poly.entity_id
_entity_poly.type
_entity_poly.pdbx_seq_one_letter_code
_entity_poly.pdbx_strand_id
1 'polypeptide(L)'
;MHYVNIQLKNIKGNTFPSYTLNVTDTVPDITKMVMALVRCPNLHSRDYCETGRNMTVKNFGHVLTDKSSTWSHNLQFKPPLTFPLKPGLYEYASDLTKARYPITVEKSSWIAKILMYYEDEVLLCNICEGDIF
;
A
#
# COMPACT_ATOMS: atom_id res chain seq x y z
N MET A 1 -14.32 10.64 1.43
CA MET A 1 -13.32 10.21 0.42
C MET A 1 -11.96 10.17 1.10
N HIS A 2 -11.34 8.99 1.19
CA HIS A 2 -10.07 8.81 1.90
C HIS A 2 -8.91 8.95 0.90
N TYR A 3 -7.89 9.73 1.25
CA TYR A 3 -6.75 9.98 0.38
C TYR A 3 -5.50 9.33 0.95
N VAL A 4 -4.85 8.48 0.14
CA VAL A 4 -3.52 7.95 0.44
C VAL A 4 -2.54 8.67 -0.48
N ASN A 5 -1.65 9.47 0.10
CA ASN A 5 -0.52 10.04 -0.62
C ASN A 5 0.69 9.12 -0.44
N ILE A 6 1.27 8.67 -1.55
CA ILE A 6 2.48 7.85 -1.58
C ILE A 6 3.57 8.69 -2.20
N GLN A 7 4.65 8.92 -1.44
CA GLN A 7 5.84 9.60 -1.92
C GLN A 7 7.02 8.63 -1.87
N LEU A 8 7.79 8.53 -2.96
CA LEU A 8 9.06 7.80 -2.96
C LEU A 8 10.17 8.78 -2.59
N LYS A 9 10.93 8.47 -1.55
CA LYS A 9 12.10 9.24 -1.09
C LYS A 9 13.37 8.45 -1.38
N ASN A 10 14.30 9.04 -2.13
CA ASN A 10 15.63 8.46 -2.31
C ASN A 10 16.55 8.92 -1.18
N ILE A 11 17.12 7.99 -0.43
CA ILE A 11 18.06 8.26 0.67
C ILE A 11 19.30 7.38 0.48
N LYS A 12 20.45 8.00 0.23
CA LYS A 12 21.75 7.32 0.04
C LYS A 12 21.72 6.22 -1.05
N GLY A 13 21.00 6.46 -2.15
CA GLY A 13 20.89 5.51 -3.26
C GLY A 13 19.83 4.42 -3.08
N ASN A 14 19.12 4.41 -1.95
CA ASN A 14 18.00 3.49 -1.71
C ASN A 14 16.66 4.24 -1.84
N THR A 15 15.69 3.64 -2.52
CA THR A 15 14.34 4.19 -2.69
C THR A 15 13.42 3.67 -1.59
N PHE A 16 12.78 4.59 -0.88
CA PHE A 16 11.93 4.29 0.25
C PHE A 16 10.54 4.89 0.07
N PRO A 17 9.47 4.12 0.26
CA PRO A 17 8.13 4.69 0.24
C PRO A 17 7.81 5.39 1.57
N SER A 18 7.16 6.55 1.46
CA SER A 18 6.57 7.33 2.54
C SER A 18 5.09 7.43 2.27
N TYR A 19 4.27 7.07 3.25
CA TYR A 19 2.81 7.08 3.11
C TYR A 19 2.22 8.10 4.07
N THR A 20 1.31 8.93 3.58
CA THR A 20 0.47 9.79 4.40
C THR A 20 -0.98 9.47 4.07
N LEU A 21 -1.71 8.99 5.06
CA LEU A 21 -3.13 8.65 4.95
C LEU A 21 -3.93 9.73 5.69
N ASN A 22 -4.80 10.43 4.97
CA ASN A 22 -5.75 11.36 5.56
C ASN A 22 -7.15 10.74 5.57
N VAL A 23 -7.62 10.39 6.77
CA VAL A 23 -8.92 9.76 6.98
C VAL A 23 -9.93 10.84 7.34
N THR A 24 -10.92 11.02 6.48
CA THR A 24 -11.97 12.03 6.66
C THR A 24 -13.17 11.51 7.45
N ASP A 25 -13.52 10.24 7.23
CA ASP A 25 -14.64 9.54 7.88
C ASP A 25 -14.16 8.26 8.56
N THR A 26 -14.89 7.78 9.58
CA THR A 26 -14.56 6.51 10.25
C THR A 26 -14.59 5.36 9.25
N VAL A 27 -13.50 4.60 9.15
CA VAL A 27 -13.39 3.42 8.28
C VAL A 27 -13.70 2.18 9.12
N PRO A 28 -14.70 1.36 8.74
CA PRO A 28 -14.97 0.11 9.44
C PRO A 28 -13.83 -0.91 9.27
N ASP A 29 -13.89 -2.03 9.99
CA ASP A 29 -12.83 -3.04 9.96
C ASP A 29 -12.71 -3.71 8.58
N ILE A 30 -11.55 -3.59 7.93
CA ILE A 30 -11.37 -4.09 6.58
C ILE A 30 -11.25 -5.62 6.59
N THR A 31 -12.28 -6.28 6.10
CA THR A 31 -12.40 -7.75 6.08
C THR A 31 -11.51 -8.40 5.01
N LYS A 32 -11.25 -7.71 3.91
CA LYS A 32 -10.53 -8.28 2.76
C LYS A 32 -9.84 -7.18 1.96
N MET A 33 -8.61 -7.46 1.52
CA MET A 33 -7.88 -6.63 0.56
C MET A 33 -7.50 -7.48 -0.64
N VAL A 34 -7.73 -6.95 -1.84
CA VAL A 34 -7.32 -7.55 -3.11
C VAL A 34 -6.39 -6.57 -3.81
N MET A 35 -5.21 -7.05 -4.19
CA MET A 35 -4.22 -6.27 -4.93
C MET A 35 -3.94 -6.96 -6.26
N ALA A 36 -4.06 -6.20 -7.35
CA ALA A 36 -3.63 -6.60 -8.68
C ALA A 36 -2.44 -5.73 -9.08
N LEU A 37 -1.33 -6.37 -9.47
CA LEU A 37 -0.12 -5.68 -9.91
C LEU A 37 0.01 -5.86 -11.42
N VAL A 38 0.28 -4.78 -12.12
CA VAL A 38 0.57 -4.75 -13.55
C VAL A 38 1.92 -4.09 -13.74
N ARG A 39 2.77 -4.68 -14.58
CA ARG A 39 4.09 -4.18 -14.94
C ARG A 39 4.08 -3.77 -16.40
N CYS A 40 4.60 -2.60 -16.72
CA CYS A 40 4.65 -2.06 -18.07
C CYS A 40 6.09 -1.61 -18.39
N PRO A 41 6.55 -1.75 -19.65
CA PRO A 41 7.84 -1.18 -20.07
C PRO A 41 7.91 0.34 -19.89
N ASN A 42 6.78 1.03 -20.14
CA ASN A 42 6.54 2.43 -19.80
C ASN A 42 5.02 2.67 -19.66
N LEU A 43 4.60 3.73 -18.94
CA LEU A 43 3.18 4.05 -18.69
C LEU A 43 2.35 4.33 -19.95
N HIS A 44 2.98 4.71 -21.06
CA HIS A 44 2.32 5.01 -22.33
C HIS A 44 2.06 3.76 -23.20
N SER A 45 2.74 2.65 -22.92
CA SER A 45 2.71 1.42 -23.72
C SER A 45 1.87 0.35 -23.03
N ARG A 46 0.59 0.66 -22.77
CA ARG A 46 -0.31 -0.20 -21.99
C ARG A 46 -0.57 -1.57 -22.61
N ASP A 47 -0.41 -1.69 -23.93
CA ASP A 47 -0.61 -2.93 -24.67
C ASP A 47 0.46 -4.00 -24.38
N TYR A 48 1.61 -3.60 -23.82
CA TYR A 48 2.74 -4.48 -23.49
C TYR A 48 2.86 -4.76 -22.00
N CYS A 49 1.82 -4.47 -21.22
CA CYS A 49 1.87 -4.69 -19.79
C CYS A 49 1.66 -6.16 -19.44
N GLU A 50 2.47 -6.66 -18.51
CA GLU A 50 2.37 -7.97 -17.90
C GLU A 50 1.54 -7.88 -16.62
N THR A 51 0.52 -8.73 -16.49
CA THR A 51 -0.27 -8.81 -15.25
C THR A 51 0.39 -9.81 -14.29
N GLY A 52 0.75 -9.33 -13.10
CA GLY A 52 1.25 -10.16 -12.01
C GLY A 52 0.14 -10.97 -11.35
N ARG A 53 0.53 -11.86 -10.42
CA ARG A 53 -0.44 -12.65 -9.65
C ARG A 53 -1.23 -11.74 -8.70
N ASN A 54 -2.56 -11.82 -8.78
CA ASN A 54 -3.41 -11.14 -7.80
C ASN A 54 -3.15 -11.68 -6.40
N MET A 55 -2.97 -10.77 -5.45
CA MET A 55 -2.83 -11.07 -4.04
C MET A 55 -4.15 -10.79 -3.33
N THR A 56 -4.57 -11.70 -2.45
CA THR A 56 -5.75 -11.50 -1.60
C THR A 56 -5.34 -11.74 -0.16
N VAL A 57 -5.61 -10.75 0.70
CA VAL A 57 -5.40 -10.83 2.14
C VAL A 57 -6.77 -10.78 2.81
N LYS A 58 -7.16 -11.88 3.46
CA LYS A 58 -8.37 -11.94 4.29
C LYS A 58 -8.05 -11.44 5.70
N ASN A 59 -9.06 -10.93 6.39
CA ASN A 59 -8.94 -10.35 7.73
C ASN A 59 -7.87 -9.26 7.78
N PHE A 60 -7.87 -8.37 6.78
CA PHE A 60 -6.80 -7.41 6.56
C PHE A 60 -6.61 -6.47 7.76
N GLY A 61 -7.70 -6.01 8.39
CA GLY A 61 -7.61 -5.19 9.59
C GLY A 61 -6.86 -5.88 10.73
N HIS A 62 -7.19 -7.16 10.99
CA HIS A 62 -6.46 -7.98 11.96
C HIS A 62 -4.98 -8.11 11.59
N VAL A 63 -4.66 -8.41 10.32
CA VAL A 63 -3.28 -8.55 9.81
C VAL A 63 -2.45 -7.27 9.99
N LEU A 64 -3.08 -6.09 9.92
CA LEU A 64 -2.42 -4.80 10.18
C LEU A 64 -2.19 -4.52 11.66
N THR A 65 -3.10 -4.98 12.54
CA THR A 65 -3.02 -4.74 13.98
C THR A 65 -2.23 -5.79 14.75
N ASP A 66 -2.11 -7.01 14.21
CA ASP A 66 -1.41 -8.14 14.83
C ASP A 66 0.10 -7.92 14.80
N LYS A 67 0.72 -7.73 15.97
CA LYS A 67 2.17 -7.49 16.11
C LYS A 67 3.04 -8.65 15.65
N SER A 68 2.50 -9.85 15.45
CA SER A 68 3.24 -10.99 14.91
C SER A 68 3.26 -11.02 13.37
N SER A 69 2.38 -10.24 12.73
CA SER A 69 2.28 -10.14 11.28
C SER A 69 3.46 -9.37 10.68
N THR A 70 4.03 -9.88 9.60
CA THR A 70 5.04 -9.15 8.82
C THR A 70 4.50 -7.81 8.29
N TRP A 71 3.19 -7.73 8.05
CA TRP A 71 2.55 -6.50 7.56
C TRP A 71 2.50 -5.41 8.63
N SER A 72 2.19 -5.74 9.88
CA SER A 72 2.17 -4.75 10.97
C SER A 72 3.58 -4.20 11.27
N HIS A 73 4.61 -5.05 11.12
CA HIS A 73 6.00 -4.64 11.23
C HIS A 73 6.45 -3.72 10.10
N ASN A 74 5.96 -3.95 8.87
CA ASN A 74 6.33 -3.16 7.70
C ASN A 74 5.47 -1.91 7.53
N LEU A 75 4.23 -1.89 8.04
CA LEU A 75 3.28 -0.78 7.90
C LEU A 75 3.11 -0.04 9.23
N GLN A 76 4.21 0.53 9.73
CA GLN A 76 4.22 1.27 10.99
C GLN A 76 3.69 2.69 10.75
N PHE A 77 2.43 2.96 11.10
CA PHE A 77 1.86 4.31 11.08
C PHE A 77 1.88 4.97 12.46
N LYS A 78 1.88 6.31 12.46
CA LYS A 78 1.65 7.17 13.63
C LYS A 78 0.45 8.08 13.35
N PRO A 79 -0.61 8.04 14.17
CA PRO A 79 -0.88 7.03 15.20
C PRO A 79 -1.02 5.61 14.58
N PRO A 80 -0.93 4.53 15.37
CA PRO A 80 -1.11 3.17 14.83
C PRO A 80 -2.48 3.01 14.16
N LEU A 81 -2.53 2.23 13.08
CA LEU A 81 -3.80 1.86 12.46
C LEU A 81 -4.52 0.89 13.39
N THR A 82 -5.64 1.34 13.97
CA THR A 82 -6.56 0.50 14.74
C THR A 82 -7.94 0.60 14.12
N PHE A 83 -8.64 -0.53 14.02
CA PHE A 83 -9.99 -0.56 13.45
C PHE A 83 -11.04 -0.55 14.58
N PRO A 84 -12.19 0.15 14.40
CA PRO A 84 -12.49 1.04 13.28
C PRO A 84 -11.57 2.26 13.25
N LEU A 85 -11.09 2.62 12.05
CA LEU A 85 -10.11 3.68 11.86
C LEU A 85 -10.80 5.02 12.00
N LYS A 86 -10.31 5.86 12.90
CA LYS A 86 -10.91 7.17 13.17
C LYS A 86 -10.44 8.21 12.16
N PRO A 87 -11.21 9.29 11.96
CA PRO A 87 -10.74 10.44 11.22
C PRO A 87 -9.44 11.01 11.81
N GLY A 88 -8.50 11.37 10.94
CA GLY A 88 -7.20 11.87 11.34
C GLY A 88 -6.12 11.70 10.29
N LEU A 89 -4.96 12.26 10.60
CA LEU A 89 -3.75 12.13 9.80
C LEU A 89 -2.91 10.97 10.32
N TYR A 90 -2.57 10.04 9.44
CA TYR A 90 -1.75 8.87 9.72
C TYR A 90 -0.49 8.96 8.87
N GLU A 91 0.66 9.00 9.52
CA GLU A 91 1.96 9.12 8.86
C GLU A 91 2.75 7.83 8.99
N TYR A 92 3.33 7.38 7.89
CA TYR A 92 4.23 6.25 7.90
C TYR A 92 5.51 6.58 8.66
N ALA A 93 5.74 5.83 9.72
CA ALA A 93 6.73 6.06 10.75
C ALA A 93 7.82 4.97 10.78
N SER A 94 8.09 4.31 9.65
CA SER A 94 9.19 3.35 9.62
C SER A 94 10.55 4.06 9.58
N ASP A 95 11.50 3.55 10.35
CA ASP A 95 12.92 3.83 10.17
C ASP A 95 13.36 3.20 8.85
N LEU A 96 13.35 4.01 7.79
CA LEU A 96 13.67 3.62 6.42
C LEU A 96 15.05 2.93 6.32
N THR A 97 15.96 3.20 7.26
CA THR A 97 17.29 2.56 7.29
C THR A 97 17.27 1.08 7.68
N LYS A 98 16.14 0.56 8.21
CA LYS A 98 15.96 -0.84 8.63
C LYS A 98 15.08 -1.65 7.68
N ALA A 99 14.56 -1.06 6.60
CA ALA A 99 13.80 -1.80 5.60
C ALA A 99 14.74 -2.73 4.82
N ARG A 100 14.77 -4.02 5.20
CA ARG A 100 15.71 -5.05 4.71
C ARG A 100 15.27 -5.74 3.41
N TYR A 101 14.46 -5.08 2.59
CA TYR A 101 14.02 -5.67 1.33
C TYR A 101 14.60 -4.87 0.16
N PRO A 102 15.81 -5.21 -0.31
CA PRO A 102 16.22 -4.80 -1.65
C PRO A 102 15.27 -5.52 -2.62
N ILE A 103 14.21 -4.84 -3.04
CA ILE A 103 13.41 -5.33 -4.16
C ILE A 103 14.26 -5.01 -5.39
N THR A 104 14.95 -6.01 -5.94
CA THR A 104 15.54 -5.90 -7.28
C THR A 104 14.38 -5.92 -8.25
N VAL A 105 13.86 -4.74 -8.57
CA VAL A 105 12.83 -4.59 -9.60
C VAL A 105 13.53 -4.11 -10.86
N GLU A 106 13.33 -4.83 -11.95
CA GLU A 106 13.76 -4.37 -13.26
C GLU A 106 13.16 -2.99 -13.54
N LYS A 107 13.91 -2.15 -14.26
CA LYS A 107 13.43 -0.83 -14.67
C LYS A 107 12.11 -0.99 -15.42
N SER A 108 11.03 -0.53 -14.81
CA SER A 108 9.69 -0.72 -15.32
C SER A 108 8.75 0.28 -14.65
N SER A 109 7.67 0.59 -15.35
CA SER A 109 6.50 1.24 -14.77
C SER A 109 5.61 0.18 -14.14
N TRP A 110 5.03 0.44 -12.99
CA TRP A 110 4.10 -0.46 -12.33
C TRP A 110 2.80 0.26 -12.01
N ILE A 111 1.71 -0.51 -12.05
CA ILE A 111 0.36 -0.09 -11.68
C ILE A 111 -0.15 -1.12 -10.68
N ALA A 112 -0.41 -0.71 -9.45
CA ALA A 112 -1.04 -1.53 -8.43
C ALA A 112 -2.47 -1.04 -8.19
N LYS A 113 -3.45 -1.89 -8.47
CA LYS A 113 -4.85 -1.65 -8.11
C LYS A 113 -5.16 -2.37 -6.80
N ILE A 114 -5.57 -1.61 -5.79
CA ILE A 114 -5.86 -2.10 -4.44
C ILE A 114 -7.33 -1.87 -4.15
N LEU A 115 -8.05 -2.94 -3.85
CA LEU A 115 -9.45 -2.94 -3.44
C LEU A 115 -9.54 -3.39 -1.99
N MET A 116 -10.19 -2.59 -1.15
CA MET A 116 -10.44 -2.90 0.26
C MET A 116 -11.94 -3.09 0.46
N TYR A 117 -12.32 -4.12 1.22
CA TYR A 117 -13.70 -4.55 1.39
C TYR A 117 -14.16 -4.54 2.85
N TYR A 118 -15.42 -4.20 3.07
CA TYR A 118 -16.17 -4.39 4.31
C TYR A 118 -17.44 -5.17 3.99
N GLU A 119 -17.70 -6.29 4.67
CA GLU A 119 -18.89 -7.13 4.44
C GLU A 119 -19.15 -7.45 2.95
N ASP A 120 -18.07 -7.77 2.21
CA ASP A 120 -18.08 -8.02 0.75
C ASP A 120 -18.41 -6.84 -0.17
N GLU A 121 -18.67 -5.65 0.37
CA GLU A 121 -18.76 -4.40 -0.40
C GLU A 121 -17.39 -3.73 -0.56
N VAL A 122 -17.15 -3.12 -1.73
CA VAL A 122 -15.91 -2.36 -1.98
C VAL A 122 -15.98 -1.04 -1.24
N LEU A 123 -15.19 -0.92 -0.19
CA LEU A 123 -15.09 0.28 0.63
C LEU A 123 -14.16 1.31 0.01
N LEU A 124 -13.05 0.85 -0.58
CA LEU A 124 -12.03 1.73 -1.13
C LEU A 124 -11.32 1.08 -2.32
N CYS A 125 -11.07 1.89 -3.34
CA CYS A 125 -10.33 1.53 -4.55
C CYS A 125 -9.20 2.54 -4.76
N ASN A 126 -7.97 2.10 -4.59
CA ASN A 126 -6.77 2.89 -4.88
C ASN A 126 -6.07 2.34 -6.11
N ILE A 127 -5.57 3.24 -6.96
CA ILE A 127 -4.65 2.91 -8.04
C ILE A 127 -3.35 3.63 -7.70
N CYS A 128 -2.29 2.87 -7.54
CA CYS A 128 -0.96 3.38 -7.29
C CYS A 128 -0.13 3.13 -8.55
N GLU A 129 0.50 4.17 -9.07
CA GLU A 129 1.39 4.06 -10.23
C GLU A 129 2.78 4.53 -9.83
N GLY A 130 3.81 3.95 -10.42
CA GLY A 130 5.18 4.41 -10.18
C GLY A 130 6.16 3.86 -11.20
N ASP A 131 7.29 4.53 -11.30
CA ASP A 131 8.41 4.14 -12.15
C ASP A 131 9.58 3.72 -11.26
N ILE A 132 10.27 2.66 -11.68
CA ILE A 132 11.51 2.21 -11.05
C ILE A 132 12.64 2.49 -12.05
N PHE A 133 13.53 3.43 -11.68
CA PHE A 133 14.62 3.94 -12.52
C PHE A 133 15.98 3.33 -12.18
#